data_AF-A0A5B7ZWI4-F1
#
_entry.id   AF-A0A5B7ZWI4-F1
#
_cell.length_a   1.000
_cell.length_b   1.000
_cell.length_c   1.000
_cell.angle_alpha   90.00
_cell.angle_beta   90.00
_cell.angle_gamma   90.00
#
_symmetry.space_group_name_H-M   'P 1'
#
loop_
_entity.id
_entity.type
_entity.pdbx_description
1 polymer ?
#
loop_
_entity_poly.entity_id
_entity_poly.type
_entity_poly.pdbx_seq_one_letter_code
_entity_poly.pdbx_strand_id
1 'polypeptide(L)'
;MPTNPIVTAGQKISLKEAAKWTKKYQKDHPAKAEDGTTQDVTWATAFSRQYLEDFMAQWGDECKGLRIYQATEDSGTRRVVLVAVDINGNDIVTPPPGADQTDDYVVLDQGNQCPNECGVNSPLMLP
;
A
#
# COMPACT_ATOMS: atom_id res chain seq x y z
N MET A 1 23.90 3.67 19.98
CA MET A 1 22.74 2.75 20.02
C MET A 1 22.31 2.53 18.59
N PRO A 2 22.07 1.29 18.12
CA PRO A 2 21.54 1.08 16.78
C PRO A 2 20.20 1.82 16.67
N THR A 3 20.09 2.71 15.69
CA THR A 3 18.85 3.41 15.39
C THR A 3 17.84 2.39 14.89
N ASN A 4 16.73 2.29 15.59
CA ASN A 4 15.64 1.42 15.20
C ASN A 4 15.06 1.88 13.84
N PRO A 5 15.14 1.05 12.79
CA PRO A 5 14.78 1.47 11.43
C PRO A 5 13.29 1.78 11.28
N ILE A 6 12.39 1.07 11.98
CA ILE A 6 10.94 1.31 11.83
C ILE A 6 10.46 2.57 12.56
N VAL A 7 11.07 2.90 13.70
CA VAL A 7 10.69 4.07 14.52
C VAL A 7 10.95 5.40 13.81
N THR A 8 11.85 5.40 12.82
CA THR A 8 12.17 6.59 12.01
C THR A 8 11.70 6.48 10.56
N ALA A 9 10.93 5.44 10.23
CA ALA A 9 10.46 5.22 8.88
C ALA A 9 9.37 6.23 8.49
N GLY A 10 9.63 6.97 7.40
CA GLY A 10 8.70 7.92 6.81
C GLY A 10 8.90 9.37 7.26
N GLN A 11 8.41 10.29 6.42
CA GLN A 11 8.45 11.73 6.68
C GLN A 11 7.20 12.40 6.10
N LYS A 12 6.68 13.42 6.78
CA LYS A 12 5.59 14.26 6.25
C LYS A 12 6.12 15.12 5.11
N ILE A 13 5.45 15.09 3.97
CA ILE A 13 5.71 15.97 2.81
C ILE A 13 4.55 16.93 2.59
N SER A 14 4.80 18.02 1.85
CA SER A 14 3.74 18.97 1.49
C SER A 14 2.81 18.39 0.41
N LEU A 15 1.55 18.84 0.37
CA LEU A 15 0.61 18.46 -0.70
C LEU A 15 1.14 18.82 -2.11
N LYS A 16 1.83 19.96 -2.22
CA LYS A 16 2.45 20.41 -3.48
C LYS A 16 3.52 19.43 -3.96
N GLU A 17 4.33 18.92 -3.05
CA GLU A 17 5.37 17.95 -3.34
C GLU A 17 4.78 16.59 -3.72
N ALA A 18 3.81 16.11 -2.94
CA ALA A 18 3.06 14.89 -3.24
C ALA A 18 2.42 14.95 -4.64
N ALA A 19 1.70 16.04 -4.97
CA ALA A 19 1.06 16.23 -6.27
C ALA A 19 2.08 16.27 -7.43
N LYS A 20 3.26 16.88 -7.21
CA LYS A 20 4.32 16.90 -8.21
C LYS A 20 4.81 15.48 -8.52
N TRP A 21 5.05 14.66 -7.51
CA TRP A 21 5.56 13.31 -7.68
C TRP A 21 4.51 12.36 -8.27
N THR A 22 3.27 12.40 -7.78
CA THR A 22 2.20 11.53 -8.29
C THR A 22 1.88 11.84 -9.75
N LYS A 23 1.78 13.12 -10.14
CA LYS A 23 1.53 13.51 -11.54
C LYS A 23 2.69 13.12 -12.46
N LYS A 24 3.94 13.16 -11.97
CA LYS A 24 5.09 12.65 -12.73
C LYS A 24 4.93 11.15 -13.00
N TYR A 25 4.64 10.35 -11.97
CA TYR A 25 4.43 8.91 -12.12
C TYR A 25 3.29 8.60 -13.10
N GLN A 26 2.16 9.31 -13.00
CA GLN A 26 1.00 9.13 -13.89
C GLN A 26 1.32 9.48 -15.34
N LYS A 27 2.19 10.49 -15.58
CA LYS A 27 2.68 10.81 -16.93
C LYS A 27 3.61 9.73 -17.49
N ASP A 28 4.46 9.17 -16.64
CA ASP A 28 5.42 8.13 -17.01
C ASP A 28 4.71 6.76 -17.17
N HIS A 29 3.52 6.60 -16.60
CA HIS A 29 2.67 5.39 -16.66
C HIS A 29 1.21 5.77 -16.95
N PRO A 30 0.87 6.18 -18.18
CA PRO A 30 -0.46 6.65 -18.51
C PRO A 30 -1.48 5.50 -18.54
N ALA A 31 -2.70 5.76 -18.07
CA ALA A 31 -3.80 4.79 -18.11
C ALA A 31 -4.34 4.54 -19.54
N LYS A 32 -3.92 5.37 -20.50
CA LYS A 32 -4.21 5.19 -21.93
C LYS A 32 -2.92 5.25 -22.71
N ALA A 33 -2.75 4.32 -23.64
CA ALA A 33 -1.68 4.38 -24.64
C ALA A 33 -1.95 5.50 -25.66
N GLU A 34 -0.94 5.82 -26.48
CA GLU A 34 -1.05 6.84 -27.52
C GLU A 34 -2.14 6.54 -28.56
N ASP A 35 -2.42 5.26 -28.79
CA ASP A 35 -3.49 4.77 -29.68
C ASP A 35 -4.89 4.79 -29.03
N GLY A 36 -5.00 5.24 -27.78
CA GLY A 36 -6.24 5.33 -27.01
C GLY A 36 -6.66 4.05 -26.29
N THR A 37 -5.90 2.96 -26.39
CA THR A 37 -6.17 1.72 -25.65
C THR A 37 -5.92 1.90 -24.14
N THR A 38 -6.76 1.28 -23.32
CA THR A 38 -6.59 1.30 -21.85
C THR A 38 -5.41 0.41 -21.45
N GLN A 39 -4.51 0.95 -20.62
CA GLN A 39 -3.41 0.19 -20.03
C GLN A 39 -3.76 -0.27 -18.62
N ASP A 40 -3.29 -1.46 -18.26
CA ASP A 40 -3.36 -1.95 -16.88
C ASP A 40 -2.30 -1.22 -16.04
N VAL A 41 -2.72 -0.13 -15.40
CA VAL A 41 -1.87 0.68 -14.52
C VAL A 41 -2.56 0.96 -13.20
N THR A 42 -1.79 0.83 -12.13
CA THR A 42 -2.20 1.23 -10.78
C THR A 42 -1.45 2.48 -10.38
N TRP A 43 -2.18 3.58 -10.20
CA TRP A 43 -1.63 4.86 -9.74
C TRP A 43 -1.65 5.02 -8.23
N ALA A 44 -2.64 4.42 -7.58
CA ALA A 44 -2.80 4.42 -6.14
C ALA A 44 -3.68 3.24 -5.72
N THR A 45 -3.55 2.88 -4.45
CA THR A 45 -4.40 1.88 -3.80
C THR A 45 -4.95 2.51 -2.52
N ALA A 46 -6.27 2.56 -2.41
CA ALA A 46 -6.95 3.10 -1.24
C ALA A 46 -7.35 1.98 -0.29
N PHE A 47 -7.07 2.16 1.00
CA PHE A 47 -7.46 1.24 2.06
C PHE A 47 -8.48 1.90 2.97
N SER A 48 -9.45 1.12 3.44
CA SER A 48 -10.37 1.61 4.47
C SER A 48 -9.63 1.73 5.79
N ARG A 49 -9.97 2.75 6.58
CA ARG A 49 -9.44 2.90 7.94
C ARG A 49 -9.71 1.65 8.78
N GLN A 50 -10.95 1.14 8.73
CA GLN A 50 -11.38 -0.03 9.50
C GLN A 50 -10.48 -1.25 9.21
N TYR A 51 -10.22 -1.55 7.93
CA TYR A 51 -9.39 -2.70 7.58
C TYR A 51 -7.93 -2.54 8.00
N LEU A 52 -7.38 -1.32 7.93
CA LEU A 52 -6.02 -1.07 8.44
C LEU A 52 -5.94 -1.21 9.95
N GLU A 53 -6.93 -0.69 10.68
CA GLU A 53 -6.99 -0.78 12.14
C GLU A 53 -7.16 -2.23 12.59
N ASP A 54 -8.09 -2.99 11.98
CA ASP A 54 -8.29 -4.41 12.28
C ASP A 54 -7.04 -5.24 11.98
N PHE A 55 -6.40 -4.98 10.84
CA PHE A 55 -5.15 -5.65 10.47
C PHE A 55 -4.03 -5.37 11.48
N MET A 56 -3.83 -4.11 11.88
CA MET A 56 -2.82 -3.78 12.88
C MET A 56 -3.17 -4.37 14.27
N ALA A 57 -4.45 -4.38 14.64
CA ALA A 57 -4.92 -4.91 15.91
C ALA A 57 -4.70 -6.42 16.06
N GLN A 58 -4.73 -7.18 14.96
CA GLN A 58 -4.41 -8.61 14.95
C GLN A 58 -3.03 -8.92 15.53
N TRP A 59 -2.07 -8.02 15.33
CA TRP A 59 -0.67 -8.16 15.76
C TRP A 59 -0.39 -7.46 17.10
N GLY A 60 -1.39 -6.80 17.68
CA GLY A 60 -1.29 -6.10 18.95
C GLY A 60 -0.08 -5.17 19.05
N ASP A 61 0.62 -5.24 20.19
CA ASP A 61 1.78 -4.40 20.47
C ASP A 61 3.03 -4.78 19.68
N GLU A 62 3.06 -5.92 18.98
CA GLU A 62 4.23 -6.31 18.19
C GLU A 62 4.31 -5.49 16.90
N CYS A 63 3.18 -5.06 16.35
CA CYS A 63 3.15 -4.19 15.17
C CYS A 63 3.61 -2.77 15.52
N LYS A 64 4.72 -2.36 14.90
CA LYS A 64 5.28 -1.00 15.02
C LYS A 64 5.16 -0.19 13.73
N GLY A 65 4.70 -0.82 12.66
CA GLY A 65 4.48 -0.17 11.39
C GLY A 65 4.06 -1.16 10.31
N LEU A 66 3.92 -0.64 9.10
CA LEU A 66 3.53 -1.41 7.92
C LEU A 66 4.63 -1.35 6.87
N ARG A 67 4.95 -2.50 6.28
CA ARG A 67 5.70 -2.60 5.04
C ARG A 67 4.72 -2.76 3.88
N ILE A 68 4.98 -2.02 2.80
CA ILE A 68 4.17 -2.06 1.59
C ILE A 68 5.03 -2.64 0.47
N TYR A 69 4.74 -3.87 0.07
CA TYR A 69 5.37 -4.53 -1.06
C TYR A 69 4.62 -4.22 -2.35
N GLN A 70 5.35 -4.12 -3.46
CA GLN A 70 4.76 -4.12 -4.79
C GLN A 70 4.60 -5.57 -5.24
N ALA A 71 3.42 -5.92 -5.75
CA ALA A 71 3.08 -7.26 -6.21
C ALA A 71 2.44 -7.21 -7.59
N THR A 72 2.42 -8.35 -8.26
CA THR A 72 1.70 -8.56 -9.51
C THR A 72 0.90 -9.84 -9.36
N GLU A 73 -0.40 -9.77 -9.56
CA GLU A 73 -1.27 -10.95 -9.57
C GLU A 73 -1.02 -11.82 -10.80
N ASP A 74 -1.56 -13.04 -10.78
CA ASP A 74 -1.53 -13.96 -11.93
C ASP A 74 -2.15 -13.37 -13.20
N SER A 75 -3.07 -12.42 -13.06
CA SER A 75 -3.65 -11.64 -14.19
C SER A 75 -2.67 -10.67 -14.84
N GLY A 76 -1.53 -10.39 -14.21
CA GLY A 76 -0.60 -9.32 -14.58
C GLY A 76 -0.90 -7.97 -13.92
N THR A 77 -1.99 -7.87 -13.15
CA THR A 77 -2.40 -6.62 -12.50
C THR A 77 -1.50 -6.30 -11.32
N ARG A 78 -1.00 -5.05 -11.26
CA ARG A 78 -0.17 -4.58 -10.15
C ARG A 78 -1.01 -4.37 -8.90
N ARG A 79 -0.46 -4.75 -7.75
CA ARG A 79 -1.07 -4.61 -6.42
C ARG A 79 -0.04 -4.22 -5.38
N VAL A 80 -0.52 -3.91 -4.19
CA VAL A 80 0.34 -3.72 -3.02
C VAL A 80 -0.07 -4.65 -1.90
N VAL A 81 0.94 -5.20 -1.24
CA VAL A 81 0.82 -6.18 -0.17
C VAL A 81 1.28 -5.51 1.12
N LEU A 82 0.39 -5.41 2.10
CA LEU A 82 0.69 -4.81 3.41
C LEU A 82 1.08 -5.90 4.41
N VAL A 83 2.20 -5.69 5.10
CA VAL A 83 2.74 -6.60 6.11
C VAL A 83 3.06 -5.83 7.38
N ALA A 84 2.72 -6.37 8.55
CA ALA A 84 3.06 -5.77 9.82
C ALA A 84 4.56 -5.92 10.11
N VAL A 85 5.16 -4.92 10.75
CA VAL A 85 6.61 -4.87 11.00
C VAL A 85 6.87 -4.73 12.49
N ASP A 86 7.79 -5.53 13.01
CA ASP A 86 8.20 -5.48 14.42
C ASP A 86 9.14 -4.31 14.73
N ILE A 87 9.50 -4.17 16.02
CA ILE A 87 10.41 -3.13 16.50
C ILE A 87 11.82 -3.26 15.91
N ASN A 88 12.23 -4.38 15.34
CA ASN A 88 13.53 -4.56 14.73
C ASN A 88 13.50 -4.33 13.21
N GLY A 89 12.32 -4.06 12.64
CA GLY A 89 12.15 -3.95 11.20
C GLY A 89 11.95 -5.30 10.51
N ASN A 90 11.62 -6.38 11.23
CA ASN A 90 11.28 -7.67 10.63
C ASN A 90 9.80 -7.71 10.27
N ASP A 91 9.47 -8.46 9.22
CA ASP A 91 8.07 -8.76 8.92
C ASP A 91 7.50 -9.74 9.93
N ILE A 92 6.31 -9.44 10.43
CA ILE A 92 5.56 -10.31 11.32
C ILE A 92 4.74 -11.25 10.43
N VAL A 93 5.31 -12.41 10.10
CA VAL A 93 4.72 -13.41 9.20
C VAL A 93 4.28 -14.69 9.91
N THR A 94 4.51 -14.78 11.22
CA THR A 94 4.09 -15.92 12.05
C THR A 94 2.96 -15.45 12.94
N PRO A 95 1.81 -16.15 12.96
CA PRO A 95 0.69 -15.76 13.82
C PRO A 95 1.02 -15.87 15.31
N PRO A 96 0.28 -15.15 16.16
CA PRO A 96 0.29 -15.41 17.59
C PRO A 96 -0.21 -16.84 17.90
N PRO A 97 0.30 -17.47 18.96
CA PRO A 97 -0.16 -18.80 19.39
C PRO A 97 -1.68 -18.83 19.64
N GLY A 98 -2.38 -19.76 18.98
CA GLY A 98 -3.83 -19.93 19.11
C GLY A 98 -4.67 -19.21 18.06
N ALA A 99 -4.06 -18.51 17.11
CA ALA A 99 -4.74 -18.14 15.87
C ALA A 99 -5.04 -19.42 15.06
N ASP A 100 -6.19 -19.45 14.37
CA ASP A 100 -6.54 -20.55 13.48
C ASP A 100 -5.48 -20.63 12.37
N GLN A 101 -4.71 -21.72 12.34
CA GLN A 101 -3.57 -21.89 11.43
C GLN A 101 -4.01 -22.28 10.00
N THR A 102 -5.24 -21.96 9.63
CA THR A 102 -5.77 -22.23 8.29
C THR A 102 -5.22 -21.19 7.33
N ASP A 103 -4.02 -21.43 6.80
CA ASP A 103 -3.35 -20.92 5.58
C ASP A 103 -3.43 -19.44 5.14
N ASP A 104 -4.19 -18.57 5.79
CA ASP A 104 -4.40 -17.17 5.38
C ASP A 104 -3.97 -16.22 6.51
N TYR A 105 -2.66 -16.10 6.72
CA TYR A 105 -2.16 -14.94 7.47
C TYR A 105 -2.40 -13.72 6.62
N VAL A 106 -3.32 -12.86 7.10
CA VAL A 106 -3.87 -11.70 6.39
C VAL A 106 -2.74 -10.80 5.93
N VAL A 107 -2.32 -10.99 4.69
CA VAL A 107 -1.74 -9.92 3.90
C VAL A 107 -2.92 -9.09 3.43
N LEU A 108 -2.99 -7.81 3.82
CA LEU A 108 -4.07 -6.96 3.30
C LEU A 108 -3.76 -6.65 1.83
N ASP A 109 -4.46 -7.33 0.94
CA ASP A 109 -4.43 -7.10 -0.51
C ASP A 109 -5.85 -7.11 -1.09
N GLN A 110 -6.62 -6.02 -0.93
CA GLN A 110 -7.84 -5.70 -1.69
C GLN A 110 -8.19 -4.19 -1.59
N GLY A 111 -7.19 -3.31 -1.69
CA GLY A 111 -7.49 -1.88 -1.73
C GLY A 111 -8.10 -1.45 -3.06
N ASN A 112 -8.95 -0.41 -3.04
CA ASN A 112 -9.55 0.12 -4.26
C ASN A 112 -8.48 0.78 -5.13
N GLN A 113 -8.42 0.39 -6.41
CA GLN A 113 -7.37 0.81 -7.31
C GLN A 113 -7.74 2.05 -8.13
N CYS A 114 -6.77 2.93 -8.25
CA CYS A 114 -6.80 4.09 -9.11
C CYS A 114 -6.12 3.79 -10.45
N PRO A 115 -6.70 4.17 -11.61
CA PRO A 115 -7.71 5.22 -11.79
C PRO A 115 -9.20 4.80 -11.73
N ASN A 116 -9.51 3.51 -11.70
CA ASN A 116 -10.90 3.03 -11.85
C ASN A 116 -11.85 3.50 -10.74
N GLU A 117 -11.37 3.60 -9.49
CA GLU A 117 -12.19 3.86 -8.31
C GLU A 117 -11.89 5.20 -7.60
N CYS A 118 -11.08 6.09 -8.20
CA CYS A 118 -10.75 7.35 -7.52
C CYS A 118 -11.83 8.41 -7.72
N GLY A 119 -12.03 9.23 -6.69
CA GLY A 119 -12.73 10.50 -6.84
C GLY A 119 -12.00 11.42 -7.82
N VAL A 120 -12.73 11.93 -8.82
CA VAL A 120 -12.24 12.85 -9.87
C VAL A 120 -11.73 14.20 -9.34
N ASN A 121 -11.90 14.49 -8.05
CA ASN A 121 -11.55 15.78 -7.43
C ASN A 121 -10.25 15.75 -6.60
N SER A 122 -9.44 14.70 -6.70
CA SER A 122 -8.20 14.61 -5.93
C SER A 122 -7.10 15.51 -6.51
N PRO A 123 -6.45 16.39 -5.71
CA PRO A 123 -5.34 17.23 -6.17
C PRO A 123 -4.09 16.43 -6.56
N LEU A 124 -4.04 15.13 -6.21
CA LEU A 124 -2.96 14.20 -6.54
C LEU A 124 -3.16 13.48 -7.88
N MET A 125 -4.34 13.60 -8.48
CA MET A 125 -4.66 12.98 -9.76
C MET A 125 -4.42 13.98 -10.90
N LEU A 126 -4.05 13.48 -12.08
CA LEU A 126 -4.14 14.25 -13.30
C LEU A 126 -5.62 14.60 -13.56
N PRO A 127 -5.92 15.85 -13.94
CA PRO A 127 -7.26 16.25 -14.36
C PRO A 127 -7.67 15.59 -15.69
#